data_AF-A0A7G9W6X6-F1
#
_entry.id   AF-A0A7G9W6X6-F1
#
_cell.length_a   1.000
_cell.length_b   1.000
_cell.length_c   1.000
_cell.angle_alpha   90.00
_cell.angle_beta   90.00
_cell.angle_gamma   90.00
#
_symmetry.space_group_name_H-M   'P 1'
#
loop_
_entity.id
_entity.type
_entity.pdbx_description
1 polymer ?
#
loop_
_entity_poly.entity_id
_entity_poly.type
_entity_poly.pdbx_seq_one_letter_code
_entity_poly.pdbx_strand_id
1 'polypeptide(L)'
;MGDERKLILEMLRDGKISSEEAKELLSVLGDTEDMDQHKNTSQETHEQTKKAEREYFEETGENWSLLDGLKGLFTGITGPTYEFVEEYNHRFNPLSIKANIKTKNGTVIIKAWDKEECSIKVTKKIKGFTSETKARDFAKSYQVLKLGDDFIDTEDYKNRHLSINYEIYLPRNIILELKTRSVNGRVLLKDIHLIDGSVTTVNGKITVQNVKGDRIKISGVNGVIDVDADIQSIDCNTVNGKIFIKDSNQQEGHVSISTVNGPIKIELPVGVRGVKVKNSSVNGSIKIDHQDLRIVSQSGKVANKRAEAVSDGDIKRIYNASAVNGTLTVSEIHSNI
;
A
#
# COMPACT_ATOMS: atom_id res chain seq x y z
N MET A 1 -8.25 5.63 44.99
CA MET A 1 -9.26 6.34 44.17
C MET A 1 -8.98 7.83 44.30
N GLY A 2 -8.24 8.47 43.38
CA GLY A 2 -7.91 9.90 43.60
C GLY A 2 -7.20 10.64 42.47
N ASP A 3 -6.21 10.04 41.81
CA ASP A 3 -5.35 10.80 40.89
C ASP A 3 -5.85 10.81 39.44
N GLU A 4 -6.33 9.67 38.94
CA GLU A 4 -6.80 9.53 37.55
C GLU A 4 -8.08 10.35 37.28
N ARG A 5 -9.00 10.37 38.26
CA ARG A 5 -10.23 11.18 38.19
C ARG A 5 -9.93 12.69 38.23
N LYS A 6 -8.91 13.09 38.97
CA LYS A 6 -8.48 14.50 39.08
C LYS A 6 -7.83 14.96 37.78
N LEU A 7 -7.02 14.10 37.15
CA LEU A 7 -6.39 14.37 35.86
C LEU A 7 -7.42 14.55 34.73
N ILE A 8 -8.47 13.72 34.68
CA ILE A 8 -9.51 13.85 33.64
C ILE A 8 -10.30 15.16 33.79
N LEU A 9 -10.63 15.54 35.02
CA LEU A 9 -11.31 16.82 35.28
C LEU A 9 -10.45 18.04 34.95
N GLU A 10 -9.13 17.93 35.15
CA GLU A 10 -8.16 18.97 34.76
C GLU A 10 -8.05 19.08 33.24
N MET A 11 -8.04 17.95 32.51
CA MET A 11 -8.05 17.93 31.06
C MET A 11 -9.35 18.51 30.45
N LEU A 12 -10.49 18.28 31.09
CA LEU A 12 -11.78 18.88 30.69
C LEU A 12 -11.77 20.40 30.93
N ARG A 13 -11.24 20.84 32.08
CA ARG A 13 -11.11 22.27 32.43
C ARG A 13 -10.20 23.01 31.44
N ASP A 14 -9.14 22.36 30.98
CA ASP A 14 -8.20 22.91 30.00
C ASP A 14 -8.73 22.86 28.55
N GLY A 15 -9.94 22.30 28.33
CA GLY A 15 -10.53 22.14 27.00
C GLY A 15 -9.80 21.13 26.10
N LYS A 16 -8.93 20.30 26.67
CA LYS A 16 -8.13 19.28 25.96
C LYS A 16 -8.96 18.06 25.55
N ILE A 17 -10.10 17.87 26.21
CA ILE A 17 -11.11 16.85 25.91
C ILE A 17 -12.51 17.49 26.02
N SER A 18 -13.46 16.94 25.27
CA SER A 18 -14.87 17.34 25.33
C SER A 18 -15.58 16.77 26.57
N SER A 19 -16.75 17.33 26.89
CA SER A 19 -17.57 16.87 28.02
C SER A 19 -18.00 15.40 27.86
N GLU A 20 -18.25 14.97 26.63
CA GLU A 20 -18.62 13.60 26.27
C GLU A 20 -17.42 12.64 26.46
N GLU A 21 -16.22 13.02 26.02
CA GLU A 21 -15.00 12.22 26.19
C GLU A 21 -14.60 12.08 27.67
N ALA A 22 -14.72 13.17 28.45
CA ALA A 22 -14.48 13.12 29.90
C ALA A 22 -15.47 12.19 30.61
N LYS A 23 -16.74 12.20 30.18
CA LYS A 23 -17.80 11.36 30.75
C LYS A 23 -17.55 9.87 30.46
N GLU A 24 -17.09 9.55 29.26
CA GLU A 24 -16.73 8.18 28.87
C GLU A 24 -15.54 7.67 29.68
N LEU A 25 -14.47 8.46 29.81
CA LEU A 25 -13.28 8.11 30.60
C LEU A 25 -13.58 7.93 32.10
N LEU A 26 -14.46 8.78 32.65
CA LEU A 26 -14.89 8.66 34.04
C LEU A 26 -15.81 7.46 34.27
N SER A 27 -16.64 7.09 33.28
CA SER A 27 -17.50 5.90 33.37
C SER A 27 -16.70 4.60 33.41
N VAL A 28 -15.57 4.55 32.69
CA VAL A 28 -14.64 3.40 32.72
C VAL A 28 -13.92 3.29 34.07
N LEU A 29 -13.75 4.40 34.79
CA LEU A 29 -13.08 4.44 36.10
C LEU A 29 -13.99 4.11 37.30
N GLY A 30 -15.28 3.86 37.11
CA GLY A 30 -16.15 3.41 38.20
C GLY A 30 -17.53 2.98 37.76
N ASP A 31 -17.86 1.70 37.98
CA ASP A 31 -19.24 1.21 37.91
C ASP A 31 -20.04 1.63 39.16
N THR A 32 -21.20 2.23 38.86
CA THR A 32 -22.43 2.48 39.65
C THR A 32 -22.35 3.27 40.97
N GLU A 33 -22.83 4.53 40.96
CA GLU A 33 -24.11 4.97 41.57
C GLU A 33 -24.28 6.51 41.56
N ASP A 34 -25.37 6.93 40.88
CA ASP A 34 -26.30 8.07 41.04
C ASP A 34 -25.94 9.52 41.46
N MET A 35 -26.79 10.39 40.86
CA MET A 35 -27.25 11.74 41.24
C MET A 35 -26.57 12.98 40.63
N ASP A 36 -27.16 13.41 39.50
CA ASP A 36 -27.93 14.65 39.32
C ASP A 36 -27.59 15.95 40.10
N GLN A 37 -27.63 17.05 39.31
CA GLN A 37 -27.86 18.47 39.63
C GLN A 37 -26.74 19.31 40.29
N HIS A 38 -26.16 20.26 39.54
CA HIS A 38 -26.57 21.67 39.58
C HIS A 38 -25.82 22.56 38.58
N LYS A 39 -26.57 23.54 38.05
CA LYS A 39 -26.18 24.64 37.15
C LYS A 39 -25.28 25.71 37.82
N ASN A 40 -24.60 26.45 36.93
CA ASN A 40 -24.41 27.92 36.90
C ASN A 40 -23.06 28.56 37.30
N THR A 41 -22.43 29.15 36.26
CA THR A 41 -21.97 30.56 36.13
C THR A 41 -20.51 30.94 36.46
N SER A 42 -20.02 31.87 35.64
CA SER A 42 -18.88 32.81 35.77
C SER A 42 -17.58 32.26 35.18
N GLN A 43 -17.15 32.59 33.96
CA GLN A 43 -16.73 33.92 33.47
C GLN A 43 -15.93 34.72 34.51
N GLU A 44 -14.61 34.76 34.30
CA GLU A 44 -13.63 35.81 34.67
C GLU A 44 -12.30 35.20 35.10
N THR A 45 -11.40 34.93 34.15
CA THR A 45 -9.94 35.18 34.24
C THR A 45 -9.27 34.77 32.93
N HIS A 46 -9.33 35.65 31.92
CA HIS A 46 -8.70 35.40 30.61
C HIS A 46 -7.67 36.47 30.20
N GLU A 47 -7.08 37.20 31.16
CA GLU A 47 -6.14 38.29 30.83
C GLU A 47 -4.81 38.32 31.59
N GLN A 48 -4.57 37.42 32.54
CA GLN A 48 -3.27 37.37 33.24
C GLN A 48 -2.31 36.28 32.76
N THR A 49 -2.78 35.27 32.03
CA THR A 49 -1.94 34.14 31.57
C THR A 49 -1.19 34.42 30.26
N LYS A 50 -1.69 35.35 29.42
CA LYS A 50 -1.13 35.64 28.07
C LYS A 50 0.22 36.36 28.07
N LYS A 51 0.74 36.78 29.23
CA LYS A 51 2.01 37.51 29.34
C LYS A 51 3.19 36.64 29.80
N ALA A 52 2.93 35.47 30.39
CA ALA A 52 3.96 34.52 30.81
C ALA A 52 4.29 33.46 29.74
N GLU A 53 3.42 33.28 28.73
CA GLU A 53 3.61 32.29 27.64
C GLU A 53 4.46 32.81 26.46
N ARG A 54 4.76 34.11 26.40
CA ARG A 54 5.57 34.69 25.30
C ARG A 54 7.08 34.69 25.54
N GLU A 55 7.54 34.42 26.75
CA GLU A 55 8.98 34.34 27.08
C GLU A 55 9.50 32.90 27.19
N TYR A 56 8.64 31.90 26.95
CA TYR A 56 9.00 30.48 27.07
C TYR A 56 9.07 29.73 25.73
N PHE A 57 8.90 30.42 24.60
CA PHE A 57 8.77 29.78 23.27
C PHE A 57 9.91 30.10 22.29
N GLU A 58 10.93 30.83 22.70
CA GLU A 58 12.17 30.97 21.94
C GLU A 58 13.31 30.43 22.79
N GLU A 59 13.57 29.12 22.66
CA GLU A 59 14.89 28.47 22.65
C GLU A 59 14.71 26.96 22.96
N THR A 60 15.30 26.09 22.12
CA THR A 60 15.26 24.60 22.13
C THR A 60 13.98 23.97 21.55
N GLY A 61 13.99 23.03 20.60
CA GLY A 61 15.03 22.09 20.18
C GLY A 61 14.58 20.66 20.50
N GLU A 62 13.79 20.05 19.60
CA GLU A 62 13.43 18.61 19.53
C GLU A 62 12.56 17.97 20.66
N ASN A 63 11.84 16.93 20.23
CA ASN A 63 11.10 15.90 20.97
C ASN A 63 9.72 16.20 21.55
N TRP A 64 8.69 15.91 20.75
CA TRP A 64 7.34 15.63 21.25
C TRP A 64 7.04 14.11 21.18
N SER A 65 7.37 13.37 22.24
CA SER A 65 7.08 11.91 22.34
C SER A 65 5.72 11.58 22.96
N LEU A 66 4.94 12.58 23.36
CA LEU A 66 3.67 12.40 24.09
C LEU A 66 2.45 12.23 23.18
N LEU A 67 2.44 12.85 21.98
CA LEU A 67 1.35 12.70 20.99
C LEU A 67 1.38 11.33 20.29
N ASP A 68 2.56 10.73 20.12
CA ASP A 68 2.68 9.36 19.59
C ASP A 68 2.22 8.30 20.62
N GLY A 69 2.32 8.60 21.91
CA GLY A 69 1.75 7.79 22.98
C GLY A 69 0.21 7.78 22.98
N LEU A 70 -0.42 8.92 22.67
CA LEU A 70 -1.88 9.00 22.59
C LEU A 70 -2.47 8.33 21.33
N LYS A 71 -1.75 8.31 20.19
CA LYS A 71 -2.21 7.57 18.99
C LYS A 71 -2.21 6.04 19.19
N GLY A 72 -1.37 5.52 20.09
CA GLY A 72 -1.35 4.10 20.46
C GLY A 72 -2.57 3.64 21.28
N LEU A 73 -3.23 4.56 21.97
CA LEU A 73 -4.38 4.26 22.83
C LEU A 73 -5.67 4.02 22.04
N PHE A 74 -5.86 4.71 20.91
CA PHE A 74 -7.06 4.60 20.07
C PHE A 74 -7.04 3.42 19.07
N THR A 75 -5.94 2.63 19.01
CA THR A 75 -5.80 1.51 18.05
C THR A 75 -5.66 0.12 18.71
N GLY A 76 -5.84 0.01 20.04
CA GLY A 76 -5.89 -1.30 20.71
C GLY A 76 -4.57 -2.09 20.73
N ILE A 77 -3.41 -1.43 20.57
CA ILE A 77 -2.08 -2.04 20.70
C ILE A 77 -1.25 -1.20 21.66
N THR A 78 -1.35 -1.52 22.95
CA THR A 78 -0.75 -0.78 24.07
C THR A 78 0.70 -1.22 24.32
N GLY A 79 1.64 -0.81 23.46
CA GLY A 79 3.07 -1.00 23.73
C GLY A 79 4.00 -0.29 22.73
N PRO A 80 5.25 0.01 23.13
CA PRO A 80 6.22 0.67 22.25
C PRO A 80 6.54 -0.21 21.03
N THR A 81 6.79 0.43 19.89
CA THR A 81 7.32 -0.21 18.68
C THR A 81 8.80 0.10 18.58
N TYR A 82 9.64 -0.93 18.51
CA TYR A 82 11.08 -0.78 18.32
C TYR A 82 11.44 -1.04 16.86
N GLU A 83 12.36 -0.25 16.31
CA GLU A 83 12.82 -0.37 14.92
C GLU A 83 14.32 -0.69 14.88
N PHE A 84 14.69 -1.69 14.10
CA PHE A 84 16.07 -2.09 13.86
C PHE A 84 16.32 -2.16 12.37
N VAL A 85 17.42 -1.54 11.91
CA VAL A 85 17.77 -1.42 10.50
C VAL A 85 19.05 -2.21 10.24
N GLU A 86 19.02 -3.03 9.20
CA GLU A 86 20.17 -3.76 8.66
C GLU A 86 20.33 -3.35 7.19
N GLU A 87 21.55 -2.97 6.80
CA GLU A 87 21.87 -2.55 5.44
C GLU A 87 22.91 -3.50 4.84
N TYR A 88 22.68 -3.88 3.58
CA TYR A 88 23.53 -4.77 2.82
C TYR A 88 23.84 -4.13 1.48
N ASN A 89 25.11 -4.24 1.06
CA ASN A 89 25.52 -3.95 -0.31
C ASN A 89 26.00 -5.24 -0.96
N HIS A 90 25.65 -5.45 -2.22
CA HIS A 90 25.99 -6.68 -2.93
C HIS A 90 26.17 -6.42 -4.43
N ARG A 91 27.12 -7.11 -5.06
CA ARG A 91 27.33 -7.04 -6.51
C ARG A 91 27.01 -8.39 -7.12
N PHE A 92 25.88 -8.47 -7.81
CA PHE A 92 25.45 -9.70 -8.46
C PHE A 92 26.31 -10.02 -9.68
N ASN A 93 26.64 -11.29 -9.84
CA ASN A 93 27.28 -11.83 -11.03
C ASN A 93 26.88 -13.31 -11.16
N PRO A 94 26.04 -13.66 -12.17
CA PRO A 94 25.60 -12.86 -13.31
C PRO A 94 24.59 -11.74 -12.98
N LEU A 95 24.32 -10.86 -13.96
CA LEU A 95 23.33 -9.77 -13.86
C LEU A 95 21.87 -10.24 -14.02
N SER A 96 21.66 -11.52 -14.31
CA SER A 96 20.33 -12.14 -14.28
C SER A 96 20.16 -12.77 -12.91
N ILE A 97 19.18 -12.28 -12.13
CA ILE A 97 19.01 -12.71 -10.74
C ILE A 97 17.60 -13.18 -10.44
N LYS A 98 17.48 -14.03 -9.42
CA LYS A 98 16.21 -14.50 -8.88
C LYS A 98 15.93 -13.84 -7.53
N ALA A 99 14.75 -13.25 -7.35
CA ALA A 99 14.35 -12.69 -6.07
C ALA A 99 13.07 -13.35 -5.54
N ASN A 100 13.15 -14.03 -4.41
CA ASN A 100 12.02 -14.62 -3.69
C ASN A 100 11.74 -13.85 -2.39
N ILE A 101 10.88 -12.84 -2.48
CA ILE A 101 10.61 -11.91 -1.39
C ILE A 101 9.27 -12.23 -0.71
N LYS A 102 9.31 -12.57 0.57
CA LYS A 102 8.16 -12.92 1.39
C LYS A 102 8.11 -12.00 2.58
N THR A 103 6.96 -11.40 2.81
CA THR A 103 6.69 -10.65 4.03
C THR A 103 5.27 -10.91 4.49
N LYS A 104 5.06 -10.94 5.81
CA LYS A 104 3.71 -11.10 6.36
C LYS A 104 3.11 -9.75 6.70
N ASN A 105 3.89 -8.88 7.33
CA ASN A 105 3.49 -7.54 7.72
C ASN A 105 4.63 -6.62 7.32
N GLY A 106 4.43 -5.79 6.32
CA GLY A 106 5.45 -4.82 5.90
C GLY A 106 5.46 -4.55 4.42
N THR A 107 6.28 -3.58 4.04
CA THR A 107 6.37 -3.08 2.67
C THR A 107 7.53 -3.77 1.93
N VAL A 108 7.29 -4.12 0.67
CA VAL A 108 8.35 -4.51 -0.27
C VAL A 108 8.47 -3.40 -1.31
N ILE A 109 9.66 -2.82 -1.42
CA ILE A 109 10.01 -1.82 -2.43
C ILE A 109 11.18 -2.39 -3.22
N ILE A 110 11.01 -2.54 -4.53
CA ILE A 110 12.09 -2.92 -5.45
C ILE A 110 12.18 -1.84 -6.52
N LYS A 111 13.33 -1.19 -6.62
CA LYS A 111 13.58 -0.11 -7.58
C LYS A 111 14.88 -0.33 -8.31
N ALA A 112 14.96 0.12 -9.56
CA ALA A 112 16.27 0.32 -10.17
C ALA A 112 16.90 1.67 -9.77
N TRP A 113 18.22 1.74 -9.78
CA TRP A 113 19.00 2.96 -9.54
C TRP A 113 20.28 3.01 -10.37
N ASP A 114 20.93 4.17 -10.40
CA ASP A 114 22.08 4.45 -11.27
C ASP A 114 23.44 3.95 -10.74
N LYS A 115 23.45 3.20 -9.63
CA LYS A 115 24.68 2.59 -9.09
C LYS A 115 24.88 1.17 -9.61
N GLU A 116 26.14 0.73 -9.65
CA GLU A 116 26.51 -0.62 -10.10
C GLU A 116 26.33 -1.72 -9.05
N GLU A 117 26.11 -1.35 -7.80
CA GLU A 117 25.89 -2.30 -6.70
C GLU A 117 24.43 -2.30 -6.30
N CYS A 118 23.96 -3.44 -5.82
CA CYS A 118 22.67 -3.56 -5.15
C CYS A 118 22.78 -3.03 -3.72
N SER A 119 21.75 -2.31 -3.26
CA SER A 119 21.59 -1.94 -1.86
C SER A 119 20.27 -2.46 -1.32
N ILE A 120 20.33 -3.14 -0.18
CA ILE A 120 19.19 -3.76 0.47
C ILE A 120 19.12 -3.22 1.89
N LYS A 121 18.02 -2.54 2.20
CA LYS A 121 17.69 -2.09 3.55
C LYS A 121 16.56 -2.94 4.10
N VAL A 122 16.84 -3.60 5.22
CA VAL A 122 15.88 -4.43 5.97
C VAL A 122 15.54 -3.68 7.25
N THR A 123 14.28 -3.30 7.41
CA THR A 123 13.79 -2.65 8.65
C THR A 123 12.86 -3.60 9.39
N LYS A 124 13.29 -4.05 10.57
CA LYS A 124 12.54 -4.90 11.49
C LYS A 124 11.81 -4.03 12.50
N LYS A 125 10.48 -4.02 12.46
CA LYS A 125 9.62 -3.37 13.45
C LYS A 125 9.05 -4.41 14.41
N ILE A 126 9.29 -4.23 15.70
CA ILE A 126 8.93 -5.18 16.75
C ILE A 126 7.96 -4.52 17.73
N LYS A 127 6.84 -5.19 17.99
CA LYS A 127 5.77 -4.73 18.89
C LYS A 127 5.55 -5.70 20.04
N GLY A 128 5.00 -5.21 21.15
CA GLY A 128 4.60 -6.07 22.28
C GLY A 128 5.75 -6.47 23.21
N PHE A 129 6.82 -5.68 23.22
CA PHE A 129 7.93 -5.83 24.16
C PHE A 129 7.99 -4.61 25.07
N THR A 130 8.32 -4.82 26.35
CA THR A 130 8.43 -3.73 27.34
C THR A 130 9.82 -3.12 27.42
N SER A 131 10.85 -3.82 26.91
CA SER A 131 12.24 -3.40 26.98
C SER A 131 12.90 -3.48 25.60
N GLU A 132 13.62 -2.43 25.23
CA GLU A 132 14.38 -2.36 23.97
C GLU A 132 15.42 -3.47 23.86
N THR A 133 16.13 -3.80 24.95
CA THR A 133 17.16 -4.84 24.95
C THR A 133 16.57 -6.19 24.54
N LYS A 134 15.40 -6.56 25.10
CA LYS A 134 14.69 -7.77 24.72
C LYS A 134 14.22 -7.73 23.26
N ALA A 135 13.75 -6.58 22.78
CA ALA A 135 13.35 -6.40 21.39
C ALA A 135 14.55 -6.53 20.44
N ARG A 136 15.73 -6.03 20.84
CA ARG A 136 16.97 -6.11 20.07
C ARG A 136 17.49 -7.54 19.96
N ASP A 137 17.51 -8.28 21.06
CA ASP A 137 17.91 -9.70 21.06
C ASP A 137 16.93 -10.53 20.23
N PHE A 138 15.64 -10.23 20.33
CA PHE A 138 14.63 -10.82 19.47
C PHE A 138 14.91 -10.50 17.98
N ALA A 139 15.18 -9.24 17.62
CA ALA A 139 15.49 -8.83 16.25
C ALA A 139 16.70 -9.59 15.65
N LYS A 140 17.74 -9.78 16.46
CA LYS A 140 18.96 -10.50 16.06
C LYS A 140 18.73 -11.99 15.83
N SER A 141 17.77 -12.59 16.52
CA SER A 141 17.46 -14.02 16.33
C SER A 141 16.80 -14.34 14.99
N TYR A 142 16.25 -13.33 14.29
CA TYR A 142 15.65 -13.48 12.96
C TYR A 142 16.64 -13.11 11.85
N GLN A 143 17.31 -14.10 11.27
CA GLN A 143 18.00 -13.93 10.00
C GLN A 143 16.99 -14.07 8.86
N VAL A 144 16.67 -12.96 8.20
CA VAL A 144 15.50 -12.87 7.30
C VAL A 144 15.87 -12.73 5.84
N LEU A 145 17.16 -12.49 5.56
CA LEU A 145 17.70 -12.27 4.23
C LEU A 145 18.84 -13.26 3.96
N LYS A 146 18.80 -13.88 2.79
CA LYS A 146 19.86 -14.72 2.21
C LYS A 146 20.24 -14.13 0.86
N LEU A 147 21.52 -13.83 0.70
CA LEU A 147 22.09 -13.32 -0.54
C LEU A 147 23.08 -14.33 -1.07
N GLY A 148 22.93 -14.69 -2.34
CA GLY A 148 23.94 -15.40 -3.11
C GLY A 148 24.33 -14.58 -4.34
N ASP A 149 25.22 -15.13 -5.16
CA ASP A 149 25.80 -14.42 -6.31
C ASP A 149 24.77 -14.02 -7.38
N ASP A 150 23.64 -14.73 -7.46
CA ASP A 150 22.56 -14.55 -8.42
C ASP A 150 21.15 -14.55 -7.79
N PHE A 151 21.04 -14.49 -6.46
CA PHE A 151 19.73 -14.54 -5.81
C PHE A 151 19.56 -13.70 -4.55
N ILE A 152 18.30 -13.29 -4.31
CA ILE A 152 17.82 -12.66 -3.09
C ILE A 152 16.67 -13.51 -2.55
N ASP A 153 16.88 -14.17 -1.41
CA ASP A 153 15.85 -14.96 -0.75
C ASP A 153 15.52 -14.38 0.62
N THR A 154 14.25 -14.42 0.98
CA THR A 154 13.80 -14.01 2.32
C THR A 154 13.03 -15.12 3.02
N GLU A 155 13.15 -15.15 4.34
CA GLU A 155 12.53 -16.17 5.17
C GLU A 155 11.02 -15.95 5.32
N ASP A 156 10.28 -17.06 5.34
CA ASP A 156 8.85 -17.07 5.65
C ASP A 156 8.66 -17.08 7.18
N TYR A 157 8.90 -15.92 7.80
CA TYR A 157 8.84 -15.77 9.24
C TYR A 157 7.40 -15.87 9.77
N LYS A 158 7.20 -16.66 10.83
CA LYS A 158 5.88 -16.86 11.46
C LYS A 158 5.81 -16.18 12.82
N ASN A 159 5.77 -14.84 12.83
CA ASN A 159 5.59 -14.07 14.06
C ASN A 159 4.64 -12.87 13.87
N ARG A 160 3.70 -12.68 14.81
CA ARG A 160 2.70 -11.58 14.78
C ARG A 160 3.27 -10.26 15.29
N HIS A 161 4.31 -10.31 16.12
CA HIS A 161 4.96 -9.14 16.72
C HIS A 161 6.04 -8.53 15.81
N LEU A 162 6.38 -9.20 14.71
CA LEU A 162 7.42 -8.80 13.78
C LEU A 162 6.80 -8.30 12.47
N SER A 163 7.24 -7.12 12.05
CA SER A 163 6.99 -6.57 10.73
C SER A 163 8.33 -6.28 10.05
N ILE A 164 8.46 -6.64 8.77
CA ILE A 164 9.70 -6.48 8.02
C ILE A 164 9.42 -5.71 6.74
N ASN A 165 10.09 -4.57 6.61
CA ASN A 165 10.13 -3.81 5.39
C ASN A 165 11.43 -4.11 4.64
N TYR A 166 11.30 -4.37 3.34
CA TYR A 166 12.43 -4.53 2.42
C TYR A 166 12.44 -3.38 1.44
N GLU A 167 13.54 -2.64 1.38
CA GLU A 167 13.83 -1.69 0.31
C GLU A 167 15.06 -2.18 -0.45
N ILE A 168 14.86 -2.58 -1.71
CA ILE A 168 15.85 -3.19 -2.57
C ILE A 168 16.08 -2.24 -3.75
N TYR A 169 17.30 -1.77 -3.91
CA TYR A 169 17.76 -0.95 -5.03
C TYR A 169 18.69 -1.79 -5.91
N LEU A 170 18.29 -2.05 -7.15
CA LEU A 170 19.03 -2.86 -8.12
C LEU A 170 19.69 -1.97 -9.17
N PRO A 171 20.94 -2.24 -9.59
CA PRO A 171 21.51 -1.66 -10.80
C PRO A 171 20.60 -1.80 -12.02
N ARG A 172 20.53 -0.78 -12.88
CA ARG A 172 19.61 -0.77 -14.05
C ARG A 172 19.81 -1.90 -15.05
N ASN A 173 21.01 -2.47 -15.11
CA ASN A 173 21.36 -3.55 -16.01
C ASN A 173 20.98 -4.95 -15.49
N ILE A 174 20.41 -5.04 -14.28
CA ILE A 174 19.90 -6.29 -13.75
C ILE A 174 18.62 -6.69 -14.44
N ILE A 175 18.55 -7.97 -14.81
CA ILE A 175 17.35 -8.62 -15.30
C ILE A 175 16.81 -9.54 -14.20
N LEU A 176 15.54 -9.40 -13.86
CA LEU A 176 14.97 -9.98 -12.64
C LEU A 176 13.92 -11.07 -12.94
N GLU A 177 14.08 -12.23 -12.33
CA GLU A 177 13.01 -13.21 -12.11
C GLU A 177 12.46 -13.00 -10.69
N LEU A 178 11.22 -12.51 -10.58
CA LEU A 178 10.64 -12.07 -9.32
C LEU A 178 9.53 -12.98 -8.85
N LYS A 179 9.60 -13.41 -7.58
CA LYS A 179 8.48 -13.98 -6.84
C LYS A 179 8.30 -13.24 -5.52
N THR A 180 7.24 -12.45 -5.41
CA THR A 180 6.93 -11.70 -4.19
C THR A 180 5.58 -12.12 -3.62
N ARG A 181 5.55 -12.41 -2.32
CA ARG A 181 4.31 -12.67 -1.56
C ARG A 181 4.25 -11.77 -0.33
N SER A 182 3.20 -10.97 -0.23
CA SER A 182 2.86 -10.21 0.98
C SER A 182 1.51 -10.65 1.54
N VAL A 183 1.37 -10.71 2.86
CA VAL A 183 0.04 -10.89 3.48
C VAL A 183 -0.58 -9.52 3.76
N ASN A 184 0.10 -8.66 4.53
CA ASN A 184 -0.36 -7.33 4.88
C ASN A 184 0.72 -6.31 4.56
N GLY A 185 0.55 -5.58 3.46
CA GLY A 185 1.45 -4.49 3.12
C GLY A 185 1.55 -4.20 1.64
N ARG A 186 2.25 -3.11 1.35
CA ARG A 186 2.40 -2.60 0.00
C ARG A 186 3.55 -3.29 -0.73
N VAL A 187 3.37 -3.54 -2.02
CA VAL A 187 4.44 -3.92 -2.93
C VAL A 187 4.60 -2.82 -3.98
N LEU A 188 5.80 -2.28 -4.13
CA LEU A 188 6.16 -1.32 -5.16
C LEU A 188 7.30 -1.88 -6.02
N LEU A 189 7.07 -2.02 -7.31
CA LEU A 189 8.08 -2.29 -8.33
C LEU A 189 8.24 -1.04 -9.19
N LYS A 190 9.47 -0.54 -9.34
CA LYS A 190 9.72 0.70 -10.09
C LYS A 190 10.99 0.65 -10.93
N ASP A 191 10.91 1.05 -12.19
CA ASP A 191 12.05 1.23 -13.10
C ASP A 191 12.89 -0.05 -13.35
N ILE A 192 12.34 -1.24 -13.10
CA ILE A 192 13.05 -2.53 -13.22
C ILE A 192 12.77 -3.26 -14.54
N HIS A 193 13.64 -4.22 -14.89
CA HIS A 193 13.48 -5.13 -16.03
C HIS A 193 13.17 -6.55 -15.53
N LEU A 194 12.03 -7.11 -15.91
CA LEU A 194 11.56 -8.45 -15.55
C LEU A 194 11.65 -9.42 -16.73
N ILE A 195 12.14 -10.64 -16.51
CA ILE A 195 11.85 -11.76 -17.43
C ILE A 195 10.49 -12.36 -17.04
N ASP A 196 10.35 -12.74 -15.77
CA ASP A 196 9.11 -13.29 -15.24
C ASP A 196 8.87 -12.74 -13.84
N GLY A 197 7.65 -12.27 -13.59
CA GLY A 197 7.24 -11.71 -12.30
C GLY A 197 5.99 -12.37 -11.76
N SER A 198 5.99 -12.72 -10.48
CA SER A 198 4.80 -13.15 -9.73
C SER A 198 4.68 -12.32 -8.47
N VAL A 199 3.65 -11.48 -8.37
CA VAL A 199 3.39 -10.61 -7.21
C VAL A 199 2.05 -10.98 -6.60
N THR A 200 2.04 -11.40 -5.35
CA THR A 200 0.81 -11.77 -4.63
C THR A 200 0.67 -10.95 -3.35
N THR A 201 -0.51 -10.39 -3.11
CA THR A 201 -0.85 -9.73 -1.84
C THR A 201 -2.21 -10.15 -1.32
N VAL A 202 -2.36 -10.41 -0.02
CA VAL A 202 -3.70 -10.61 0.58
C VAL A 202 -4.35 -9.25 0.86
N ASN A 203 -3.74 -8.40 1.67
CA ASN A 203 -4.23 -7.08 2.02
C ASN A 203 -3.15 -6.03 1.71
N GLY A 204 -3.33 -5.24 0.66
CA GLY A 204 -2.36 -4.20 0.32
C GLY A 204 -2.46 -3.64 -1.08
N LYS A 205 -1.75 -2.52 -1.31
CA LYS A 205 -1.60 -1.93 -2.64
C LYS A 205 -0.43 -2.60 -3.36
N ILE A 206 -0.64 -3.01 -4.61
CA ILE A 206 0.42 -3.37 -5.55
C ILE A 206 0.58 -2.21 -6.52
N THR A 207 1.80 -1.73 -6.69
CA THR A 207 2.13 -0.66 -7.63
C THR A 207 3.30 -1.09 -8.49
N VAL A 208 3.11 -1.10 -9.80
CA VAL A 208 4.11 -1.39 -10.82
C VAL A 208 4.26 -0.12 -11.66
N GLN A 209 5.46 0.43 -11.72
CA GLN A 209 5.72 1.73 -12.36
C GLN A 209 6.94 1.68 -13.26
N ASN A 210 6.76 1.98 -14.54
CA ASN A 210 7.83 1.98 -15.54
C ASN A 210 8.64 0.66 -15.51
N VAL A 211 7.94 -0.47 -15.45
CA VAL A 211 8.55 -1.80 -15.48
C VAL A 211 8.48 -2.35 -16.89
N LYS A 212 9.57 -2.93 -17.37
CA LYS A 212 9.67 -3.54 -18.71
C LYS A 212 9.89 -5.04 -18.60
N GLY A 213 9.44 -5.82 -19.57
CA GLY A 213 9.71 -7.27 -19.55
C GLY A 213 8.81 -8.15 -20.39
N ASP A 214 8.94 -9.46 -20.18
CA ASP A 214 8.18 -10.45 -20.94
C ASP A 214 6.85 -10.78 -20.26
N ARG A 215 6.88 -11.14 -18.97
CA ARG A 215 5.68 -11.58 -18.25
C ARG A 215 5.60 -11.07 -16.81
N ILE A 216 4.38 -10.68 -16.41
CA ILE A 216 4.04 -10.49 -14.99
C ILE A 216 2.66 -11.05 -14.66
N LYS A 217 2.58 -11.77 -13.54
CA LYS A 217 1.35 -12.19 -12.88
C LYS A 217 1.17 -11.46 -11.56
N ILE A 218 0.03 -10.81 -11.39
CA ILE A 218 -0.31 -10.01 -10.21
C ILE A 218 -1.62 -10.52 -9.63
N SER A 219 -1.59 -10.99 -8.38
CA SER A 219 -2.77 -11.53 -7.69
C SER A 219 -3.02 -10.81 -6.35
N GLY A 220 -4.18 -10.18 -6.22
CA GLY A 220 -4.67 -9.54 -5.00
C GLY A 220 -5.84 -10.28 -4.37
N VAL A 221 -6.09 -10.05 -3.08
CA VAL A 221 -7.38 -10.37 -2.44
C VAL A 221 -8.13 -9.09 -2.10
N ASN A 222 -7.56 -8.24 -1.25
CA ASN A 222 -8.13 -6.96 -0.85
C ASN A 222 -7.12 -5.83 -1.08
N GLY A 223 -7.42 -4.94 -2.02
CA GLY A 223 -6.54 -3.79 -2.26
C GLY A 223 -6.59 -3.25 -3.67
N VAL A 224 -5.69 -2.30 -3.95
CA VAL A 224 -5.59 -1.65 -5.25
C VAL A 224 -4.41 -2.22 -6.01
N ILE A 225 -4.62 -2.53 -7.29
CA ILE A 225 -3.56 -2.88 -8.22
C ILE A 225 -3.44 -1.75 -9.23
N ASP A 226 -2.24 -1.19 -9.35
CA ASP A 226 -1.92 0.00 -10.13
C ASP A 226 -0.68 -0.32 -10.98
N VAL A 227 -0.86 -0.45 -12.30
CA VAL A 227 0.17 -0.94 -13.21
C VAL A 227 0.38 0.07 -14.33
N ASP A 228 1.58 0.63 -14.38
CA ASP A 228 2.15 1.35 -15.51
C ASP A 228 3.37 0.55 -15.97
N ALA A 229 3.20 -0.29 -16.98
CA ALA A 229 4.22 -1.25 -17.38
C ALA A 229 4.23 -1.52 -18.89
N ASP A 230 5.43 -1.73 -19.41
CA ASP A 230 5.75 -2.07 -20.79
C ASP A 230 6.14 -3.55 -20.87
N ILE A 231 5.12 -4.41 -20.70
CA ILE A 231 5.27 -5.86 -20.59
C ILE A 231 4.42 -6.56 -21.64
N GLN A 232 4.96 -7.61 -22.27
CA GLN A 232 4.25 -8.36 -23.33
C GLN A 232 3.01 -9.09 -22.78
N SER A 233 3.16 -9.79 -21.65
CA SER A 233 2.09 -10.58 -21.03
C SER A 233 1.79 -10.14 -19.59
N ILE A 234 0.58 -9.64 -19.35
CA ILE A 234 0.13 -9.19 -18.03
C ILE A 234 -1.09 -10.03 -17.63
N ASP A 235 -0.99 -10.78 -16.53
CA ASP A 235 -2.12 -11.47 -15.91
C ASP A 235 -2.40 -10.83 -14.54
N CYS A 236 -3.50 -10.10 -14.41
CA CYS A 236 -3.85 -9.35 -13.21
C CYS A 236 -5.21 -9.78 -12.68
N ASN A 237 -5.26 -10.23 -11.42
CA ASN A 237 -6.51 -10.65 -10.78
C ASN A 237 -6.62 -10.13 -9.35
N THR A 238 -7.83 -9.80 -8.91
CA THR A 238 -8.13 -9.48 -7.50
C THR A 238 -9.52 -9.96 -7.09
N VAL A 239 -9.79 -10.08 -5.79
CA VAL A 239 -11.14 -10.41 -5.30
C VAL A 239 -11.92 -9.14 -5.02
N ASN A 240 -11.41 -8.27 -4.14
CA ASN A 240 -12.03 -7.03 -3.73
C ASN A 240 -11.03 -5.89 -3.97
N GLY A 241 -11.14 -5.23 -5.10
CA GLY A 241 -10.13 -4.24 -5.47
C GLY A 241 -10.37 -3.53 -6.78
N LYS A 242 -9.88 -2.29 -6.82
CA LYS A 242 -9.71 -1.53 -8.05
C LYS A 242 -8.47 -2.02 -8.77
N ILE A 243 -8.58 -2.27 -10.07
CA ILE A 243 -7.44 -2.49 -10.95
C ILE A 243 -7.35 -1.31 -11.91
N PHE A 244 -6.18 -0.71 -11.98
CA PHE A 244 -5.85 0.34 -12.94
C PHE A 244 -4.64 -0.11 -13.75
N ILE A 245 -4.82 -0.21 -15.07
CA ILE A 245 -3.75 -0.51 -16.02
C ILE A 245 -3.58 0.71 -16.92
N LYS A 246 -2.39 1.30 -16.91
CA LYS A 246 -1.94 2.27 -17.88
C LYS A 246 -0.93 1.56 -18.77
N ASP A 247 -1.24 1.45 -20.05
CA ASP A 247 -0.41 0.76 -21.01
C ASP A 247 -0.05 1.71 -22.14
N SER A 248 1.15 2.29 -22.04
CA SER A 248 1.58 3.35 -22.95
C SER A 248 2.19 2.83 -24.25
N ASN A 249 2.39 1.51 -24.39
CA ASN A 249 3.18 0.93 -25.47
C ASN A 249 2.42 -0.08 -26.34
N GLN A 250 2.87 -0.23 -27.58
CA GLN A 250 2.25 -1.07 -28.61
C GLN A 250 2.92 -2.46 -28.73
N GLN A 251 3.44 -3.01 -27.64
CA GLN A 251 4.08 -4.33 -27.68
C GLN A 251 3.08 -5.42 -28.07
N GLU A 252 3.53 -6.41 -28.83
CA GLU A 252 2.74 -7.61 -29.10
C GLU A 252 2.52 -8.41 -27.80
N GLY A 253 1.29 -8.90 -27.60
CA GLY A 253 0.98 -9.76 -26.46
C GLY A 253 -0.44 -9.62 -25.91
N HIS A 254 -0.60 -10.00 -24.64
CA HIS A 254 -1.90 -10.21 -24.02
C HIS A 254 -1.97 -9.61 -22.62
N VAL A 255 -3.07 -8.93 -22.34
CA VAL A 255 -3.38 -8.36 -21.02
C VAL A 255 -4.69 -8.98 -20.55
N SER A 256 -4.62 -9.80 -19.50
CA SER A 256 -5.76 -10.45 -18.86
C SER A 256 -6.01 -9.80 -17.50
N ILE A 257 -7.23 -9.32 -17.28
CA ILE A 257 -7.61 -8.59 -16.07
C ILE A 257 -8.92 -9.16 -15.52
N SER A 258 -8.95 -9.50 -14.24
CA SER A 258 -10.16 -9.98 -13.59
C SER A 258 -10.35 -9.45 -12.17
N THR A 259 -11.61 -9.17 -11.81
CA THR A 259 -11.97 -8.85 -10.41
C THR A 259 -13.33 -9.43 -10.05
N VAL A 260 -13.52 -9.84 -8.80
CA VAL A 260 -14.87 -10.20 -8.32
C VAL A 260 -15.64 -8.93 -8.00
N ASN A 261 -15.07 -8.05 -7.18
CA ASN A 261 -15.70 -6.81 -6.73
C ASN A 261 -14.74 -5.63 -6.93
N GLY A 262 -15.12 -4.70 -7.79
CA GLY A 262 -14.39 -3.45 -7.97
C GLY A 262 -14.28 -3.01 -9.43
N PRO A 263 -13.92 -1.75 -9.68
CA PRO A 263 -13.77 -1.23 -11.03
C PRO A 263 -12.45 -1.68 -11.66
N ILE A 264 -12.47 -1.90 -12.97
CA ILE A 264 -11.27 -2.02 -13.79
C ILE A 264 -11.23 -0.81 -14.72
N LYS A 265 -10.11 -0.11 -14.73
CA LYS A 265 -9.86 0.99 -15.67
C LYS A 265 -8.58 0.69 -16.47
N ILE A 266 -8.69 0.77 -17.79
CA ILE A 266 -7.60 0.62 -18.75
C ILE A 266 -7.40 1.98 -19.43
N GLU A 267 -6.17 2.48 -19.41
CA GLU A 267 -5.78 3.67 -20.16
C GLU A 267 -4.82 3.30 -21.29
N LEU A 268 -5.15 3.75 -22.50
CA LEU A 268 -4.38 3.54 -23.73
C LEU A 268 -3.98 4.89 -24.35
N PRO A 269 -2.88 4.95 -25.11
CA PRO A 269 -2.44 6.19 -25.76
C PRO A 269 -3.32 6.54 -26.95
N VAL A 270 -3.41 7.84 -27.26
CA VAL A 270 -3.95 8.32 -28.53
C VAL A 270 -3.10 7.81 -29.69
N GLY A 271 -3.74 7.45 -30.80
CA GLY A 271 -3.10 6.85 -31.97
C GLY A 271 -2.81 5.36 -31.82
N VAL A 272 -3.47 4.66 -30.90
CA VAL A 272 -3.27 3.21 -30.69
C VAL A 272 -3.77 2.40 -31.90
N ARG A 273 -2.95 1.46 -32.37
CA ARG A 273 -3.25 0.60 -33.55
C ARG A 273 -3.04 -0.87 -33.22
N GLY A 274 -3.74 -1.76 -33.91
CA GLY A 274 -3.62 -3.21 -33.73
C GLY A 274 -4.05 -3.71 -32.35
N VAL A 275 -5.02 -3.05 -31.71
CA VAL A 275 -5.51 -3.40 -30.38
C VAL A 275 -6.90 -4.01 -30.47
N LYS A 276 -7.14 -5.07 -29.70
CA LYS A 276 -8.46 -5.63 -29.43
C LYS A 276 -8.77 -5.60 -27.95
N VAL A 277 -9.91 -5.02 -27.58
CA VAL A 277 -10.44 -4.99 -26.22
C VAL A 277 -11.67 -5.89 -26.14
N LYS A 278 -11.71 -6.78 -25.16
CA LYS A 278 -12.87 -7.61 -24.80
C LYS A 278 -13.21 -7.39 -23.33
N ASN A 279 -14.36 -6.78 -23.07
CA ASN A 279 -14.84 -6.46 -21.74
C ASN A 279 -16.08 -7.28 -21.40
N SER A 280 -16.14 -7.84 -20.19
CA SER A 280 -17.31 -8.57 -19.68
C SER A 280 -17.60 -8.24 -18.22
N SER A 281 -18.85 -7.88 -17.90
CA SER A 281 -19.27 -7.58 -16.53
C SER A 281 -20.63 -8.22 -16.24
N VAL A 282 -20.75 -8.96 -15.13
CA VAL A 282 -22.01 -9.61 -14.75
C VAL A 282 -23.01 -8.56 -14.22
N ASN A 283 -22.63 -7.85 -13.15
CA ASN A 283 -23.42 -6.83 -12.46
C ASN A 283 -22.63 -5.52 -12.43
N GLY A 284 -22.55 -4.85 -13.58
CA GLY A 284 -21.84 -3.59 -13.68
C GLY A 284 -22.12 -2.86 -14.98
N SER A 285 -21.22 -1.96 -15.36
CA SER A 285 -21.30 -1.21 -16.61
C SER A 285 -20.00 -1.35 -17.40
N ILE A 286 -20.09 -1.15 -18.71
CA ILE A 286 -18.91 -1.13 -19.59
C ILE A 286 -18.96 0.21 -20.32
N LYS A 287 -17.89 0.99 -20.18
CA LYS A 287 -17.68 2.25 -20.88
C LYS A 287 -16.39 2.15 -21.70
N ILE A 288 -16.48 2.38 -23.01
CA ILE A 288 -15.31 2.48 -23.90
C ILE A 288 -15.34 3.89 -24.46
N ASP A 289 -14.38 4.71 -24.05
CA ASP A 289 -14.30 6.14 -24.29
C ASP A 289 -12.90 6.50 -24.81
N HIS A 290 -12.61 6.06 -26.03
CA HIS A 290 -11.29 6.20 -26.66
C HIS A 290 -11.47 6.41 -28.17
N GLN A 291 -10.90 7.47 -28.72
CA GLN A 291 -11.18 7.89 -30.11
C GLN A 291 -10.74 6.86 -31.16
N ASP A 292 -9.66 6.12 -30.90
CA ASP A 292 -9.13 5.10 -31.83
C ASP A 292 -9.79 3.71 -31.72
N LEU A 293 -10.77 3.53 -30.84
CA LEU A 293 -11.44 2.24 -30.64
C LEU A 293 -12.86 2.25 -31.23
N ARG A 294 -13.08 1.42 -32.27
CA ARG A 294 -14.41 1.15 -32.81
C ARG A 294 -15.06 -0.03 -32.10
N ILE A 295 -16.22 0.20 -31.48
CA ILE A 295 -17.03 -0.88 -30.89
C ILE A 295 -17.58 -1.77 -32.02
N VAL A 296 -17.25 -3.07 -31.97
CA VAL A 296 -17.67 -4.06 -32.99
C VAL A 296 -18.81 -4.95 -32.52
N SER A 297 -18.94 -5.14 -31.20
CA SER A 297 -20.08 -5.86 -30.64
C SER A 297 -20.38 -5.38 -29.22
N GLN A 298 -21.65 -5.36 -28.87
CA GLN A 298 -22.11 -5.05 -27.52
C GLN A 298 -23.39 -5.83 -27.22
N SER A 299 -23.46 -6.45 -26.05
CA SER A 299 -24.62 -7.25 -25.62
C SER A 299 -24.81 -7.19 -24.11
N GLY A 300 -25.99 -7.62 -23.65
CA GLY A 300 -26.42 -7.54 -22.25
C GLY A 300 -27.01 -6.17 -21.91
N LYS A 301 -28.28 -6.15 -21.48
CA LYS A 301 -29.00 -4.92 -21.10
C LYS A 301 -28.92 -4.67 -19.60
N VAL A 302 -29.37 -5.64 -18.81
CA VAL A 302 -29.46 -5.55 -17.35
C VAL A 302 -28.26 -6.21 -16.68
N ALA A 303 -27.93 -7.43 -17.06
CA ALA A 303 -26.82 -8.23 -16.54
C ALA A 303 -26.02 -8.89 -17.68
N ASN A 304 -24.87 -9.49 -17.35
CA ASN A 304 -23.99 -10.19 -18.28
C ASN A 304 -23.61 -9.35 -19.51
N LYS A 305 -23.22 -8.10 -19.24
CA LYS A 305 -22.83 -7.14 -20.27
C LYS A 305 -21.50 -7.57 -20.89
N ARG A 306 -21.39 -7.45 -22.20
CA ARG A 306 -20.16 -7.68 -22.97
C ARG A 306 -19.99 -6.59 -24.00
N ALA A 307 -18.75 -6.17 -24.23
CA ALA A 307 -18.41 -5.28 -25.33
C ALA A 307 -17.05 -5.70 -25.91
N GLU A 308 -16.95 -5.66 -27.24
CA GLU A 308 -15.68 -5.78 -27.94
C GLU A 308 -15.42 -4.51 -28.76
N ALA A 309 -14.20 -4.00 -28.70
CA ALA A 309 -13.75 -2.89 -29.52
C ALA A 309 -12.38 -3.20 -30.13
N VAL A 310 -12.10 -2.61 -31.30
CA VAL A 310 -10.84 -2.79 -32.03
C VAL A 310 -10.34 -1.46 -32.56
N SER A 311 -9.02 -1.31 -32.67
CA SER A 311 -8.39 -0.25 -33.46
C SER A 311 -7.94 -0.76 -34.82
N ASP A 312 -7.55 0.16 -35.71
CA ASP A 312 -7.11 -0.16 -37.06
C ASP A 312 -5.73 -0.87 -37.07
N GLY A 313 -5.53 -1.74 -38.06
CA GLY A 313 -4.31 -2.51 -38.25
C GLY A 313 -4.39 -3.96 -37.75
N ASP A 314 -3.33 -4.73 -37.97
CA ASP A 314 -3.25 -6.12 -37.53
C ASP A 314 -3.27 -6.22 -36.02
N ILE A 315 -4.15 -7.06 -35.48
CA ILE A 315 -4.29 -7.21 -34.03
C ILE A 315 -3.04 -7.86 -33.45
N LYS A 316 -2.32 -7.08 -32.66
CA LYS A 316 -1.05 -7.40 -32.01
C LYS A 316 -1.16 -7.45 -30.49
N ARG A 317 -2.10 -6.69 -29.91
CA ARG A 317 -2.27 -6.60 -28.46
C ARG A 317 -3.73 -6.80 -28.06
N ILE A 318 -4.00 -7.75 -27.18
CA ILE A 318 -5.37 -8.13 -26.77
C ILE A 318 -5.56 -7.89 -25.28
N TYR A 319 -6.56 -7.08 -24.94
CA TYR A 319 -7.01 -6.83 -23.57
C TYR A 319 -8.29 -7.62 -23.30
N ASN A 320 -8.25 -8.51 -22.31
CA ASN A 320 -9.41 -9.24 -21.80
C ASN A 320 -9.69 -8.78 -20.38
N ALA A 321 -10.74 -7.98 -20.16
CA ALA A 321 -11.15 -7.55 -18.83
C ALA A 321 -12.48 -8.19 -18.41
N SER A 322 -12.53 -8.67 -17.17
CA SER A 322 -13.70 -9.33 -16.60
C SER A 322 -14.00 -8.85 -15.18
N ALA A 323 -15.27 -8.58 -14.87
CA ALA A 323 -15.72 -8.29 -13.52
C ALA A 323 -17.01 -9.02 -13.18
N VAL A 324 -17.17 -9.46 -11.93
CA VAL A 324 -18.49 -9.93 -11.45
C VAL A 324 -19.33 -8.72 -11.06
N ASN A 325 -18.88 -7.92 -10.11
CA ASN A 325 -19.55 -6.71 -9.62
C ASN A 325 -18.62 -5.51 -9.81
N GLY A 326 -18.62 -4.92 -11.01
CA GLY A 326 -17.64 -3.88 -11.34
C GLY A 326 -17.89 -3.18 -12.67
N THR A 327 -17.52 -1.90 -12.70
CA THR A 327 -17.51 -1.11 -13.93
C THR A 327 -16.18 -1.28 -14.65
N LEU A 328 -16.23 -1.59 -15.94
CA LEU A 328 -15.07 -1.66 -16.83
C LEU A 328 -15.01 -0.38 -17.65
N THR A 329 -13.93 0.37 -17.54
CA THR A 329 -13.71 1.60 -18.31
C THR A 329 -12.44 1.47 -19.15
N VAL A 330 -12.54 1.83 -20.43
CA VAL A 330 -11.38 2.07 -21.29
C VAL A 330 -11.38 3.53 -21.67
N SER A 331 -10.26 4.23 -21.46
CA SER A 331 -10.13 5.65 -21.74
C SER A 331 -8.75 6.00 -22.28
N GLU A 332 -8.59 7.22 -22.77
CA GLU A 332 -7.29 7.76 -23.19
C GLU A 332 -6.39 8.05 -21.98
N ILE A 333 -5.08 7.89 -22.17
CA ILE A 333 -4.07 8.43 -21.26
C ILE A 333 -4.13 9.95 -21.37
N HIS A 334 -4.60 10.61 -20.32
CA HIS A 334 -4.54 12.06 -20.23
C HIS A 334 -3.16 12.44 -19.71
N SER A 335 -2.36 13.09 -20.55
CA SER A 335 -1.15 13.76 -20.06
C SER A 335 -1.62 14.94 -19.21
N ASN A 336 -1.37 14.90 -17.89
CA ASN A 336 -1.41 16.11 -17.08
C ASN A 336 -0.28 17.00 -17.60
N ILE A 337 -0.60 17.89 -18.54
CA ILE A 337 0.28 18.98 -18.98
C ILE A 337 0.16 20.12 -17.98
#